data_AF-A0A936Y0H4-F1
#
_entry.id   AF-A0A936Y0H4-F1
#
_cell.length_a   1.000
_cell.length_b   1.000
_cell.length_c   1.000
_cell.angle_alpha   90.00
_cell.angle_beta   90.00
_cell.angle_gamma   90.00
#
_symmetry.space_group_name_H-M   'P 1'
#
loop_
_entity.id
_entity.type
_entity.pdbx_description
1 polymer ?
#
loop_
_entity_poly.entity_id
_entity_poly.type
_entity_poly.pdbx_seq_one_letter_code
_entity_poly.pdbx_strand_id
1 'polypeptide(L)'
;MKWLNVVIKYRLWLGALFLGLAIFTHMQTSFWPSFVLYLIAVVLIVGHFLFGPMRLIQTYMEEGDMEGAKKVVNNIWFPALLIKPVRSVYYTIKGNLDMVDQNFESAEKNMKKSLSLGGGSLTKQAEGPNKLQLGMLSMQKGDLKQAESYIRQAIRAGLPDNENNAAAYLQLCSIMMNKREFRAAKEYFRKAKGYKPTTPQIVDQIKQIEKYITRMPG
;
A
#
# COMPACT_ATOMS: atom_id res chain seq x y z
N MET A 1 22.76 4.64 6.50
CA MET A 1 21.41 5.27 6.47
C MET A 1 20.70 5.39 7.83
N LYS A 2 21.27 4.93 8.97
CA LYS A 2 20.60 4.99 10.29
C LYS A 2 20.36 6.42 10.81
N TRP A 3 21.26 7.37 10.53
CA TRP A 3 21.14 8.77 10.98
C TRP A 3 19.90 9.48 10.45
N LEU A 4 19.57 9.32 9.16
CA LEU A 4 18.35 9.92 8.59
C LEU A 4 17.07 9.35 9.23
N ASN A 5 17.07 8.11 9.74
CA ASN A 5 15.92 7.54 10.46
C ASN A 5 15.76 8.19 11.83
N VAL A 6 16.89 8.44 12.53
CA VAL A 6 16.91 9.17 13.80
C VAL A 6 16.38 10.58 13.62
N VAL A 7 16.83 11.30 12.59
CA VAL A 7 16.36 12.66 12.29
C VAL A 7 14.86 12.68 11.98
N ILE A 8 14.35 11.73 11.18
CA ILE A 8 12.91 11.65 10.87
C ILE A 8 12.09 11.35 12.13
N LYS A 9 12.57 10.45 12.99
CA LYS A 9 11.91 10.07 14.25
C LYS A 9 11.79 11.27 15.21
N TYR A 10 12.86 12.05 15.35
CA TYR A 10 12.90 13.19 16.28
C TYR A 10 12.65 14.53 15.59
N ARG A 11 12.20 14.54 14.33
CA ARG A 11 12.04 15.76 13.51
C ARG A 11 11.22 16.84 14.20
N LEU A 12 10.14 16.45 14.86
CA LEU A 12 9.25 17.38 15.56
C LEU A 12 9.95 18.00 16.80
N TRP A 13 10.66 17.19 17.57
CA TRP A 13 11.42 17.64 18.74
C TRP A 13 12.59 18.54 18.36
N LEU A 14 13.30 18.21 17.28
CA LEU A 14 14.32 19.07 16.70
C LEU A 14 13.71 20.40 16.24
N GLY A 15 12.55 20.36 15.58
CA GLY A 15 11.82 21.57 15.19
C GLY A 15 11.45 22.45 16.38
N ALA A 16 10.95 21.87 17.47
CA ALA A 16 10.64 22.58 18.71
C ALA A 16 11.90 23.18 19.37
N LEU A 17 13.02 22.44 19.37
CA LEU A 17 14.30 22.92 19.86
C LEU A 17 14.79 24.14 19.06
N PHE A 18 14.79 24.05 17.73
CA PHE A 18 15.19 25.16 16.86
C PHE A 18 14.25 26.37 17.01
N LEU A 19 12.96 26.14 17.24
CA LEU A 19 12.00 27.21 17.51
C LEU A 19 12.33 27.92 18.83
N GLY A 20 12.62 27.17 19.89
CA GLY A 20 13.04 27.71 21.18
C GLY A 20 14.33 28.53 21.07
N LEU A 21 15.33 28.01 20.35
CA LEU A 21 16.58 28.74 20.07
C LEU A 21 16.36 29.99 19.23
N ALA A 22 15.45 29.95 18.25
CA ALA A 22 15.08 31.11 17.45
C ALA A 22 14.45 32.22 18.30
N ILE A 23 13.52 31.87 19.19
CA ILE A 23 12.90 32.82 20.11
C ILE A 23 13.95 33.42 21.05
N PHE A 24 14.81 32.59 21.64
CA PHE A 24 15.86 33.02 22.55
C PHE A 24 16.85 33.98 21.88
N THR A 25 17.33 33.65 20.68
CA THR A 25 18.25 34.51 19.91
C THR A 25 17.59 35.81 19.48
N HIS A 26 16.30 35.79 19.12
CA HIS A 26 15.54 37.00 18.80
C HIS A 26 15.44 37.93 20.01
N MET A 27 15.19 37.39 21.21
CA MET A 27 15.13 38.17 22.45
C MET A 27 16.47 38.81 22.83
N GLN A 28 17.59 38.16 22.54
CA GLN A 28 18.92 38.68 22.89
C GLN A 28 19.53 39.63 21.87
N THR A 29 19.26 39.40 20.59
CA THR A 29 19.94 40.11 19.50
C THR A 29 18.92 40.86 18.67
N SER A 30 18.45 40.26 17.58
CA SER A 30 17.52 40.85 16.62
C SER A 30 16.91 39.76 15.74
N PHE A 31 15.98 40.15 14.88
CA PHE A 31 15.32 39.22 13.95
C PHE A 31 16.30 38.52 13.00
N TRP A 32 17.23 39.24 12.39
CA TRP A 32 18.08 38.70 11.31
C TRP A 32 18.91 37.47 11.70
N PRO A 33 19.60 37.42 12.85
CA PRO A 33 20.26 36.20 13.31
C PRO A 33 19.29 35.05 13.62
N SER A 34 18.11 35.35 14.15
CA SER A 34 17.09 34.35 14.50
C SER A 34 16.34 33.79 13.29
N PHE A 35 16.32 34.51 12.16
CA PHE A 35 15.55 34.16 10.96
C PHE A 35 15.92 32.77 10.43
N VAL A 36 17.21 32.44 10.36
CA VAL A 36 17.67 31.13 9.88
C VAL A 36 17.15 30.01 10.79
N LEU A 37 17.12 30.24 12.11
CA LEU A 37 16.62 29.27 13.08
C LEU A 37 15.10 29.09 12.98
N TYR A 38 14.34 30.19 12.79
CA TYR A 38 12.91 30.12 12.49
C TYR A 38 12.63 29.34 11.20
N LEU A 39 13.39 29.61 10.15
CA LEU A 39 13.23 28.92 8.87
C LEU A 39 13.47 27.41 9.01
N ILE A 40 14.54 27.02 9.72
CA ILE A 40 14.84 25.61 10.01
C ILE A 40 13.71 24.98 10.83
N ALA A 41 13.25 25.64 11.90
CA ALA A 41 12.17 25.15 12.75
C ALA A 41 10.88 24.92 11.95
N VAL A 42 10.49 25.89 11.11
CA VAL A 42 9.31 25.79 10.24
C VAL A 42 9.46 24.63 9.26
N VAL A 43 10.60 24.51 8.57
CA VAL A 43 10.85 23.40 7.63
C VAL A 43 10.77 22.04 8.33
N LEU A 44 11.31 21.92 9.55
CA LEU A 44 11.25 20.69 10.34
C LEU A 44 9.83 20.36 10.78
N ILE A 45 9.10 21.31 11.39
CA ILE A 45 7.74 21.08 11.89
C ILE A 45 6.77 20.84 10.75
N VAL A 46 6.73 21.73 9.75
CA VAL A 46 5.79 21.61 8.62
C VAL A 46 6.04 20.32 7.86
N GLY A 47 7.29 20.01 7.53
CA GLY A 47 7.54 18.78 6.79
C GLY A 47 7.35 17.51 7.62
N HIS A 48 7.34 17.56 8.96
CA HIS A 48 6.93 16.40 9.77
C HIS A 48 5.48 16.02 9.46
N PHE A 49 4.58 17.00 9.39
CA PHE A 49 3.17 16.77 9.08
C PHE A 49 2.89 16.55 7.60
N LEU A 50 3.68 17.14 6.69
CA LEU A 50 3.50 16.95 5.24
C LEU A 50 4.00 15.60 4.74
N PHE A 51 5.12 15.10 5.28
CA PHE A 51 5.75 13.88 4.77
C PHE A 51 5.56 12.68 5.70
N GLY A 52 5.33 12.90 7.00
CA GLY A 52 5.23 11.83 7.98
C GLY A 52 6.49 10.95 8.07
N PRO A 53 6.51 9.97 8.99
CA PRO A 53 7.60 9.01 9.14
C PRO A 53 7.53 7.86 8.11
N MET A 54 7.14 8.13 6.85
CA MET A 54 6.90 7.07 5.86
C MET A 54 8.09 6.16 5.61
N ARG A 55 9.30 6.74 5.60
CA ARG A 55 10.53 5.96 5.40
C ARG A 55 10.79 5.00 6.56
N LEU A 56 10.42 5.38 7.77
CA LEU A 56 10.53 4.51 8.94
C LEU A 56 9.55 3.34 8.82
N ILE A 57 8.33 3.60 8.35
CA ILE A 57 7.34 2.54 8.08
C ILE A 57 7.87 1.56 7.02
N GLN A 58 8.42 2.08 5.91
CA GLN A 58 9.00 1.23 4.86
C GLN A 58 10.15 0.37 5.37
N THR A 59 11.07 0.92 6.17
CA THR A 59 12.16 0.14 6.76
C THR A 59 11.63 -0.99 7.64
N TYR A 60 10.65 -0.72 8.51
CA TYR A 60 10.04 -1.78 9.32
C TYR A 60 9.36 -2.85 8.46
N MET A 61 8.68 -2.47 7.38
CA MET A 61 8.07 -3.41 6.43
C MET A 61 9.12 -4.24 5.67
N GLU A 62 10.24 -3.64 5.27
CA GLU A 62 11.37 -4.32 4.59
C GLU A 62 12.08 -5.31 5.52
N GLU A 63 12.20 -4.95 6.80
CA GLU A 63 12.76 -5.81 7.85
C GLU A 63 11.79 -6.91 8.31
N GLY A 64 10.54 -6.90 7.82
CA GLY A 64 9.49 -7.84 8.21
C GLY A 64 8.89 -7.58 9.60
N ASP A 65 9.26 -6.48 10.26
CA ASP A 65 8.74 -6.07 11.56
C ASP A 65 7.40 -5.32 11.40
N MET A 66 6.33 -6.11 11.29
CA MET A 66 4.97 -5.62 11.13
C MET A 66 4.46 -4.87 12.37
N GLU A 67 4.92 -5.23 13.58
CA GLU A 67 4.52 -4.56 14.82
C GLU A 67 5.13 -3.16 14.92
N GLY A 68 6.43 -3.04 14.59
CA GLY A 68 7.13 -1.77 14.48
C GLY A 68 6.47 -0.85 13.45
N ALA A 69 6.15 -1.38 12.26
CA ALA A 69 5.42 -0.64 11.23
C ALA A 69 4.07 -0.13 11.73
N LYS A 70 3.28 -0.99 12.40
CA LYS A 70 1.97 -0.64 12.97
C LYS A 70 2.08 0.45 14.03
N LYS A 71 3.08 0.38 14.91
CA LYS A 71 3.33 1.40 15.94
C LYS A 71 3.63 2.76 15.31
N VAL A 72 4.43 2.80 14.24
CA VAL A 72 4.74 4.05 13.54
C VAL A 72 3.51 4.61 12.81
N VAL A 73 2.72 3.76 12.14
CA VAL A 73 1.48 4.16 11.47
C VAL A 73 0.47 4.77 12.45
N ASN A 74 0.33 4.19 13.64
CA ASN A 74 -0.58 4.66 14.69
C ASN A 74 -0.12 5.98 15.32
N ASN A 75 1.17 6.30 15.28
CA ASN A 75 1.71 7.57 15.75
C ASN A 75 1.48 8.74 14.77
N ILE A 76 0.92 8.50 13.59
CA ILE A 76 0.56 9.57 12.64
C ILE A 76 -0.79 10.17 13.07
N TRP A 77 -0.74 11.24 13.86
CA TRP A 77 -1.94 11.87 14.41
C TRP A 77 -2.81 12.58 13.35
N PHE A 78 -2.18 13.17 12.32
CA PHE A 78 -2.87 13.96 11.30
C PHE A 78 -2.57 13.47 9.87
N PRO A 79 -3.09 12.29 9.47
CA PRO A 79 -2.86 11.77 8.12
C PRO A 79 -3.47 12.67 7.02
N ALA A 80 -4.41 13.54 7.39
CA ALA A 80 -4.99 14.54 6.48
C ALA A 80 -4.07 15.72 6.16
N LEU A 81 -2.92 15.87 6.83
CA LEU A 81 -1.91 16.89 6.50
C LEU A 81 -0.85 16.38 5.52
N LEU A 82 -0.75 15.05 5.37
CA LEU A 82 0.22 14.44 4.45
C LEU A 82 -0.06 14.88 3.01
N ILE A 83 0.99 15.20 2.24
CA ILE A 83 0.82 15.48 0.81
C ILE A 83 0.16 14.30 0.08
N LYS A 84 -0.59 14.54 -0.99
CA LYS A 84 -1.42 13.51 -1.64
C LYS A 84 -0.69 12.18 -1.93
N PRO A 85 0.55 12.16 -2.49
CA PRO A 85 1.26 10.91 -2.76
C PRO A 85 1.60 10.14 -1.49
N VAL A 86 2.15 10.83 -0.49
CA VAL A 86 2.48 10.28 0.83
C VAL A 86 1.24 9.73 1.53
N ARG A 87 0.13 10.47 1.44
CA ARG A 87 -1.14 10.08 2.03
C ARG A 87 -1.70 8.81 1.38
N SER A 88 -1.59 8.67 0.05
CA SER A 88 -1.99 7.46 -0.66
C SER A 88 -1.15 6.24 -0.21
N VAL A 89 0.17 6.39 -0.08
CA VAL A 89 1.04 5.35 0.49
C VAL A 89 0.62 5.00 1.93
N TYR A 90 0.39 6.00 2.79
CA TYR A 90 -0.08 5.79 4.17
C TYR A 90 -1.33 4.90 4.22
N TYR A 91 -2.36 5.22 3.43
CA TYR A 91 -3.60 4.44 3.41
C TYR A 91 -3.41 3.04 2.81
N THR A 92 -2.45 2.86 1.90
CA THR A 92 -2.09 1.52 1.38
C THR A 92 -1.50 0.66 2.47
N ILE A 93 -0.52 1.20 3.20
CA ILE A 93 0.14 0.46 4.29
C ILE A 93 -0.87 0.17 5.40
N LYS A 94 -1.68 1.16 5.79
CA LYS A 94 -2.73 0.97 6.79
C LYS A 94 -3.73 -0.11 6.34
N GLY A 95 -4.13 -0.11 5.07
CA GLY A 95 -4.99 -1.15 4.52
C GLY A 95 -4.37 -2.54 4.60
N ASN A 96 -3.07 -2.68 4.29
CA ASN A 96 -2.35 -3.94 4.42
C ASN A 96 -2.22 -4.41 5.88
N LEU A 97 -1.97 -3.50 6.83
CA LEU A 97 -1.94 -3.81 8.25
C LEU A 97 -3.31 -4.28 8.74
N ASP A 98 -4.38 -3.59 8.33
CA ASP A 98 -5.75 -4.00 8.65
C ASP A 98 -6.10 -5.38 8.06
N MET A 99 -5.59 -5.72 6.87
CA MET A 99 -5.73 -7.06 6.30
C MET A 99 -5.05 -8.13 7.16
N VAL A 100 -3.85 -7.85 7.66
CA VAL A 100 -3.12 -8.76 8.56
C VAL A 100 -3.87 -8.93 9.87
N ASP A 101 -4.46 -7.85 10.40
CA ASP A 101 -5.30 -7.86 11.59
C ASP A 101 -6.71 -8.45 11.34
N GLN A 102 -7.00 -8.95 10.12
CA GLN A 102 -8.30 -9.45 9.68
C GLN A 102 -9.44 -8.42 9.81
N ASN A 103 -9.12 -7.14 9.92
CA ASN A 103 -10.08 -6.04 9.89
C ASN A 103 -10.41 -5.67 8.44
N PHE A 104 -11.14 -6.57 7.78
CA PHE A 104 -11.42 -6.48 6.35
C PHE A 104 -12.22 -5.24 5.94
N GLU A 105 -13.10 -4.73 6.80
CA GLU A 105 -13.86 -3.51 6.52
C GLU A 105 -12.97 -2.27 6.52
N SER A 106 -12.11 -2.12 7.54
CA SER A 106 -11.14 -1.02 7.59
C SER A 106 -10.12 -1.13 6.46
N ALA A 107 -9.66 -2.35 6.17
CA ALA A 107 -8.75 -2.61 5.07
C ALA A 107 -9.33 -2.12 3.74
N GLU A 108 -10.56 -2.52 3.41
CA GLU A 108 -11.23 -2.10 2.19
C GLU A 108 -11.36 -0.58 2.09
N LYS A 109 -11.77 0.07 3.18
CA LYS A 109 -11.93 1.52 3.25
C LYS A 109 -10.61 2.24 3.00
N ASN A 110 -9.53 1.81 3.66
CA ASN A 110 -8.22 2.41 3.55
C ASN A 110 -7.62 2.17 2.15
N MET A 111 -7.77 0.97 1.60
CA MET A 111 -7.35 0.62 0.25
C MET A 111 -8.07 1.46 -0.82
N LYS A 112 -9.40 1.57 -0.74
CA LYS A 112 -10.20 2.45 -1.61
C LYS A 112 -9.77 3.91 -1.48
N LYS A 113 -9.50 4.38 -0.26
CA LYS A 113 -9.02 5.74 -0.02
C LYS A 113 -7.67 5.98 -0.67
N SER A 114 -6.74 5.05 -0.54
CA SER A 114 -5.45 5.10 -1.21
C SER A 114 -5.58 5.25 -2.73
N LEU A 115 -6.40 4.41 -3.36
CA LEU A 115 -6.63 4.45 -4.81
C LEU A 115 -7.28 5.78 -5.23
N SER A 116 -8.26 6.28 -4.48
CA SER A 116 -8.93 7.56 -4.77
C SER A 116 -8.00 8.78 -4.70
N LEU A 117 -6.94 8.70 -3.89
CA LEU A 117 -5.98 9.79 -3.74
C LEU A 117 -5.01 9.90 -4.92
N GLY A 118 -4.84 8.81 -5.68
CA GLY A 118 -3.95 8.75 -6.85
C GLY A 118 -2.53 9.23 -6.53
N GLY A 119 -1.70 8.37 -5.95
CA GLY A 119 -0.35 8.76 -5.49
C GLY A 119 0.72 8.89 -6.58
N GLY A 120 0.32 9.14 -7.84
CA GLY A 120 1.22 9.40 -8.96
C GLY A 120 2.23 8.28 -9.19
N SER A 121 3.47 8.66 -9.54
CA SER A 121 4.56 7.69 -9.73
C SER A 121 4.91 6.90 -8.47
N LEU A 122 4.73 7.47 -7.28
CA LEU A 122 5.06 6.83 -6.00
C LEU A 122 4.16 5.63 -5.68
N THR A 123 2.91 5.63 -6.13
CA THR A 123 1.96 4.54 -5.83
C THR A 123 1.58 3.70 -7.03
N LYS A 124 2.05 4.04 -8.23
CA LYS A 124 1.70 3.31 -9.46
C LYS A 124 2.04 1.82 -9.35
N GLN A 125 3.17 1.48 -8.71
CA GLN A 125 3.57 0.09 -8.47
C GLN A 125 2.69 -0.62 -7.43
N ALA A 126 2.18 0.12 -6.45
CA ALA A 126 1.30 -0.42 -5.41
C ALA A 126 -0.17 -0.50 -5.85
N GLU A 127 -0.55 0.18 -6.94
CA GLU A 127 -1.92 0.27 -7.41
C GLU A 127 -2.48 -1.09 -7.85
N GLY A 128 -1.71 -1.85 -8.63
CA GLY A 128 -2.08 -3.20 -9.07
C GLY A 128 -2.30 -4.16 -7.90
N PRO A 129 -1.30 -4.38 -7.02
CA PRO A 129 -1.45 -5.22 -5.83
C PRO A 129 -2.62 -4.83 -4.93
N ASN A 130 -2.81 -3.52 -4.69
CA ASN A 130 -3.91 -3.01 -3.87
C ASN A 130 -5.29 -3.35 -4.49
N LYS A 131 -5.44 -3.17 -5.81
CA LYS A 131 -6.64 -3.59 -6.55
C LYS A 131 -6.84 -5.11 -6.51
N LEU A 132 -5.77 -5.90 -6.60
CA LEU A 132 -5.85 -7.36 -6.52
C LEU A 132 -6.38 -7.81 -5.15
N GLN A 133 -5.86 -7.21 -4.07
CA GLN A 133 -6.33 -7.49 -2.70
C GLN A 133 -7.80 -7.09 -2.50
N LEU A 134 -8.23 -5.92 -2.99
CA LEU A 134 -9.65 -5.54 -3.00
C LEU A 134 -10.52 -6.54 -3.78
N GLY A 135 -9.99 -7.07 -4.88
CA GLY A 135 -10.64 -8.12 -5.66
C GLY A 135 -10.83 -9.40 -4.85
N MET A 136 -9.77 -9.89 -4.20
CA MET A 136 -9.83 -11.07 -3.32
C MET A 136 -10.81 -10.87 -2.16
N LEU A 137 -10.81 -9.69 -1.54
CA LEU A 137 -11.74 -9.37 -0.46
C LEU A 137 -13.20 -9.35 -0.95
N SER A 138 -13.44 -8.78 -2.14
CA SER A 138 -14.78 -8.80 -2.74
C SER A 138 -15.25 -10.22 -3.03
N MET A 139 -14.35 -11.13 -3.43
CA MET A 139 -14.66 -12.56 -3.58
C MET A 139 -15.04 -13.21 -2.26
N GLN A 140 -14.30 -12.92 -1.17
CA GLN A 140 -14.63 -13.44 0.17
C GLN A 140 -16.01 -12.95 0.65
N LYS A 141 -16.40 -11.73 0.27
CA LYS A 141 -17.74 -11.18 0.55
C LYS A 141 -18.84 -11.71 -0.38
N GLY A 142 -18.50 -12.55 -1.36
CA GLY A 142 -19.45 -13.09 -2.34
C GLY A 142 -19.80 -12.13 -3.49
N ASP A 143 -19.23 -10.92 -3.53
CA ASP A 143 -19.45 -9.96 -4.62
C ASP A 143 -18.50 -10.25 -5.80
N LEU A 144 -18.88 -11.26 -6.59
CA LEU A 144 -18.11 -11.69 -7.77
C LEU A 144 -18.05 -10.62 -8.87
N LYS A 145 -19.03 -9.72 -8.96
CA LYS A 145 -19.04 -8.65 -9.97
C LYS A 145 -17.97 -7.61 -9.64
N GLN A 146 -17.95 -7.16 -8.39
CA GLN A 146 -16.96 -6.19 -7.93
C GLN A 146 -15.56 -6.79 -7.90
N ALA A 147 -15.44 -8.05 -7.49
CA ALA A 147 -14.18 -8.80 -7.55
C ALA A 147 -13.59 -8.82 -8.96
N GLU A 148 -14.38 -9.20 -9.96
CA GLU A 148 -13.92 -9.23 -11.34
C GLU A 148 -13.45 -7.86 -11.82
N SER A 149 -14.22 -6.81 -11.53
CA SER A 149 -13.87 -5.44 -11.88
C SER A 149 -12.51 -5.05 -11.29
N TYR A 150 -12.30 -5.31 -10.00
CA TYR A 150 -11.03 -5.01 -9.33
C TYR A 150 -9.86 -5.81 -9.88
N ILE A 151 -10.01 -7.12 -10.09
CA ILE A 151 -8.93 -7.96 -10.62
C ILE A 151 -8.56 -7.55 -12.05
N ARG A 152 -9.54 -7.23 -12.91
CA ARG A 152 -9.28 -6.68 -14.25
C ARG A 152 -8.57 -5.33 -14.20
N GLN A 153 -8.90 -4.49 -13.23
CA GLN A 153 -8.20 -3.22 -13.04
C GLN A 153 -6.78 -3.43 -12.49
N ALA A 154 -6.55 -4.45 -11.66
CA ALA A 154 -5.24 -4.80 -11.13
C ALA A 154 -4.30 -5.22 -12.26
N ILE A 155 -4.76 -6.11 -13.15
CA ILE A 155 -3.98 -6.54 -14.32
C ILE A 155 -3.67 -5.35 -15.25
N ARG A 156 -4.64 -4.46 -15.47
CA ARG A 156 -4.44 -3.24 -16.28
C ARG A 156 -3.45 -2.25 -15.65
N ALA A 157 -3.44 -2.14 -14.33
CA ALA A 157 -2.50 -1.29 -13.60
C ALA A 157 -1.07 -1.88 -13.58
N GLY A 158 -0.94 -3.19 -13.81
CA GLY A 158 0.31 -3.91 -13.78
C GLY A 158 0.60 -4.48 -12.39
N LEU A 159 1.03 -5.74 -12.34
CA LEU A 159 1.41 -6.44 -11.12
C LEU A 159 2.93 -6.66 -11.11
N PRO A 160 3.58 -6.56 -9.93
CA PRO A 160 5.04 -6.44 -9.83
C PRO A 160 5.79 -7.72 -10.19
N ASP A 161 5.17 -8.89 -10.04
CA ASP A 161 5.81 -10.18 -10.23
C ASP A 161 4.89 -11.17 -10.96
N ASN A 162 5.49 -12.26 -11.44
CA ASN A 162 4.78 -13.32 -12.13
C ASN A 162 3.78 -14.06 -11.21
N GLU A 163 4.06 -14.13 -9.92
CA GLU A 163 3.22 -14.77 -8.91
C GLU A 163 1.87 -14.04 -8.78
N ASN A 164 1.90 -12.72 -8.61
CA ASN A 164 0.70 -11.89 -8.49
C ASN A 164 -0.07 -11.88 -9.80
N ASN A 165 0.62 -11.85 -10.95
CA ASN A 165 -0.03 -12.00 -12.25
C ASN A 165 -0.75 -13.35 -12.36
N ALA A 166 -0.08 -14.45 -12.01
CA ALA A 166 -0.69 -15.78 -12.02
C ALA A 166 -1.90 -15.83 -11.08
N ALA A 167 -1.77 -15.36 -9.84
CA ALA A 167 -2.86 -15.29 -8.87
C ALA A 167 -4.06 -14.50 -9.42
N ALA A 168 -3.84 -13.32 -9.99
CA ALA A 168 -4.91 -12.51 -10.58
C ALA A 168 -5.67 -13.27 -11.70
N TYR A 169 -4.95 -13.93 -12.60
CA TYR A 169 -5.58 -14.72 -13.66
C TYR A 169 -6.29 -15.98 -13.13
N LEU A 170 -5.79 -16.62 -12.07
CA LEU A 170 -6.49 -17.73 -11.40
C LEU A 170 -7.78 -17.29 -10.72
N GLN A 171 -7.79 -16.10 -10.11
CA GLN A 171 -9.01 -15.54 -9.54
C GLN A 171 -10.04 -15.25 -10.63
N LEU A 172 -9.64 -14.67 -11.77
CA LEU A 172 -10.53 -14.51 -12.92
C LEU A 172 -11.02 -15.85 -13.48
N CYS A 173 -10.15 -16.86 -13.57
CA CYS A 173 -10.57 -18.21 -13.97
C CYS A 173 -11.68 -18.74 -13.06
N SER A 174 -11.50 -18.62 -11.74
CA SER A 174 -12.48 -19.08 -10.76
C SER A 174 -13.81 -18.31 -10.86
N ILE A 175 -13.76 -17.01 -11.11
CA ILE A 175 -14.97 -16.19 -11.35
C ILE A 175 -15.68 -16.64 -12.64
N MET A 176 -14.96 -16.85 -13.73
CA MET A 176 -15.54 -17.29 -15.01
C MET A 176 -16.13 -18.69 -14.92
N MET A 177 -15.51 -19.59 -14.14
CA MET A 177 -16.07 -20.91 -13.83
C MET A 177 -17.42 -20.79 -13.12
N ASN A 178 -17.52 -19.93 -12.11
CA ASN A 178 -18.79 -19.67 -11.41
C ASN A 178 -19.86 -19.09 -12.33
N LYS A 179 -19.46 -18.25 -13.29
CA LYS A 179 -20.35 -17.70 -14.33
C LYS A 179 -20.73 -18.68 -15.44
N ARG A 180 -20.17 -19.91 -15.44
CA ARG A 180 -20.29 -20.90 -16.53
C ARG A 180 -19.73 -20.40 -17.88
N GLU A 181 -18.82 -19.43 -17.85
CA GLU A 181 -18.10 -18.93 -19.03
C GLU A 181 -16.82 -19.75 -19.26
N PHE A 182 -16.98 -21.03 -19.61
CA PHE A 182 -15.88 -21.99 -19.65
C PHE A 182 -14.77 -21.66 -20.67
N ARG A 183 -15.12 -21.01 -21.80
CA ARG A 183 -14.14 -20.50 -22.77
C ARG A 183 -13.21 -19.47 -22.16
N ALA A 184 -13.79 -18.46 -21.48
CA ALA A 184 -13.03 -17.42 -20.82
C ALA A 184 -12.19 -17.98 -19.66
N ALA A 185 -12.75 -18.92 -18.89
CA ALA A 185 -12.02 -19.61 -17.82
C ALA A 185 -10.76 -20.33 -18.35
N LYS A 186 -10.88 -21.11 -19.43
CA LYS A 186 -9.74 -21.79 -20.08
C LYS A 186 -8.66 -20.82 -20.53
N GLU A 187 -9.05 -19.69 -21.13
CA GLU A 187 -8.09 -18.68 -21.56
C GLU A 187 -7.36 -18.01 -20.39
N TYR A 188 -8.07 -17.66 -19.31
CA TYR A 188 -7.42 -17.11 -18.12
C TYR A 188 -6.52 -18.11 -17.41
N PHE A 189 -6.90 -19.38 -17.35
CA PHE A 189 -6.05 -20.43 -16.81
C PHE A 189 -4.77 -20.62 -17.62
N ARG A 190 -4.87 -20.60 -18.95
CA ARG A 190 -3.71 -20.64 -19.84
C ARG A 190 -2.76 -19.46 -19.60
N LYS A 191 -3.32 -18.25 -19.44
CA LYS A 191 -2.55 -17.06 -19.07
C LYS A 191 -1.86 -17.23 -17.71
N ALA A 192 -2.59 -17.69 -16.68
CA ALA A 192 -2.02 -17.94 -15.36
C ALA A 192 -0.83 -18.91 -15.41
N LYS A 193 -0.96 -20.05 -16.11
CA LYS A 193 0.14 -21.01 -16.31
C LYS A 193 1.31 -20.41 -17.11
N GLY A 194 1.02 -19.51 -18.05
CA GLY A 194 2.03 -18.81 -18.86
C GLY A 194 3.03 -17.99 -18.04
N TYR A 195 2.61 -17.49 -16.87
CA TYR A 195 3.50 -16.78 -15.94
C TYR A 195 4.45 -17.70 -15.15
N LYS A 196 4.27 -19.03 -15.23
CA LYS A 196 5.10 -20.05 -14.56
C LYS A 196 5.37 -19.71 -13.08
N PRO A 197 4.31 -19.56 -12.25
CA PRO A 197 4.48 -19.32 -10.83
C PRO A 197 5.21 -20.51 -10.18
N THR A 198 6.04 -20.21 -9.21
CA THR A 198 6.85 -21.17 -8.45
C THR A 198 6.38 -21.31 -7.01
N THR A 199 5.55 -20.38 -6.52
CA THR A 199 4.99 -20.43 -5.17
C THR A 199 4.13 -21.68 -4.98
N PRO A 200 4.40 -22.54 -3.97
CA PRO A 200 3.68 -23.79 -3.76
C PRO A 200 2.16 -23.61 -3.72
N GLN A 201 1.69 -22.55 -3.06
CA GLN A 201 0.28 -22.22 -2.96
C GLN A 201 -0.38 -22.00 -4.33
N ILE A 202 0.29 -21.27 -5.23
CA ILE A 202 -0.24 -20.97 -6.57
C ILE A 202 -0.12 -22.20 -7.47
N VAL A 203 0.99 -22.94 -7.39
CA VAL A 203 1.20 -24.18 -8.14
C VAL A 203 0.13 -25.22 -7.77
N ASP A 204 -0.18 -25.38 -6.50
CA ASP A 204 -1.21 -26.31 -6.05
C ASP A 204 -2.61 -25.84 -6.46
N GLN A 205 -2.87 -24.53 -6.41
CA GLN A 205 -4.12 -23.97 -6.94
C GLN A 205 -4.27 -24.24 -8.45
N ILE A 206 -3.20 -24.12 -9.23
CA ILE A 206 -3.17 -24.49 -10.65
C ILE A 206 -3.51 -25.96 -10.83
N LYS A 207 -2.86 -26.87 -10.10
CA LYS A 207 -3.13 -28.32 -10.19
C LYS A 207 -4.59 -28.66 -9.85
N GLN A 208 -5.15 -28.01 -8.83
CA GLN A 208 -6.54 -28.20 -8.46
C GLN A 208 -7.47 -27.76 -9.59
N ILE A 209 -7.30 -26.54 -10.10
CA ILE A 209 -8.11 -26.02 -11.19
C ILE A 209 -7.91 -26.85 -12.47
N GLU A 210 -6.71 -27.36 -12.73
CA GLU A 210 -6.39 -28.20 -13.90
C GLU A 210 -7.27 -29.46 -13.98
N LYS A 211 -7.52 -30.10 -12.84
CA LYS A 211 -8.38 -31.29 -12.76
C LYS A 211 -9.83 -31.00 -13.15
N TYR A 212 -10.31 -29.80 -12.83
CA TYR A 212 -11.68 -29.39 -13.16
C TYR A 212 -11.78 -28.83 -14.57
N ILE A 213 -10.81 -27.99 -14.98
CA ILE A 213 -10.86 -27.24 -16.24
C ILE A 213 -10.76 -28.12 -17.49
N THR A 214 -10.04 -29.24 -17.37
CA THR A 214 -9.94 -30.27 -18.42
C THR A 214 -11.26 -31.00 -18.66
N ARG A 215 -12.15 -31.04 -17.67
CA ARG A 215 -13.46 -31.70 -17.73
C ARG A 215 -14.59 -30.76 -18.15
N MET A 216 -14.32 -29.45 -18.28
CA MET A 216 -15.35 -28.47 -18.61
C MET A 216 -15.64 -28.43 -20.12
N PRO A 217 -16.90 -28.26 -20.52
CA PRO A 217 -17.27 -28.13 -21.93
C PRO A 217 -16.60 -26.90 -22.57
N GLY A 218 -16.39 -26.99 -23.88
CA GLY A 218 -15.81 -25.91 -24.70
C GLY A 218 -16.80 -24.79 -24.98
#